data_AF-A0A1B7X8L3-F1
#
_entry.id   AF-A0A1B7X8L3-F1
#
_cell.length_a   1.000
_cell.length_b   1.000
_cell.length_c   1.000
_cell.angle_alpha   90.00
_cell.angle_beta   90.00
_cell.angle_gamma   90.00
#
_symmetry.space_group_name_H-M   'P 1'
#
loop_
_entity.id
_entity.type
_entity.pdbx_description
1 polymer ?
#
loop_
_entity_poly.entity_id
_entity_poly.type
_entity_poly.pdbx_seq_one_letter_code
_entity_poly.pdbx_strand_id
1 'polypeptide(L)'
;MVTSFTLLWTTSSGGCDDLNPVQTVLGTVTLIQETKIHPAELKDQVTSPGGTTIAGVSALEKAGFDSAIIEAVKASKERAQELGKG
;
A
#
# COMPACT_ATOMS: atom_id res chain seq x y z
N MET A 1 -12.65 12.61 8.46
CA MET A 1 -11.34 12.67 7.74
C MET A 1 -11.28 11.69 6.55
N VAL A 2 -11.99 10.55 6.58
CA VAL A 2 -12.13 9.65 5.40
C VAL A 2 -13.17 10.14 4.38
N THR A 3 -14.07 11.03 4.79
CA THR A 3 -15.19 11.52 3.96
C THR A 3 -14.80 12.48 2.83
N SER A 4 -13.61 13.10 2.89
CA SER A 4 -13.11 13.93 1.78
C SER A 4 -12.47 13.13 0.65
N PHE A 5 -12.25 11.82 0.84
CA PHE A 5 -11.63 10.96 -0.18
C PHE A 5 -12.63 10.53 -1.26
N THR A 6 -13.94 10.52 -0.95
CA THR A 6 -15.00 10.13 -1.90
C THR A 6 -15.31 11.21 -2.94
N LEU A 7 -15.10 12.50 -2.61
CA LEU A 7 -15.49 13.60 -3.50
C LEU A 7 -14.52 13.89 -4.65
N LEU A 8 -13.29 13.37 -4.61
CA LEU A 8 -12.33 13.50 -5.72
C LEU A 8 -12.56 12.44 -6.81
N TRP A 9 -13.38 11.42 -6.55
CA TRP A 9 -13.62 10.30 -7.48
C TRP A 9 -14.87 10.46 -8.35
N THR A 10 -15.66 11.53 -8.16
CA THR A 10 -16.96 11.71 -8.85
C THR A 10 -16.90 12.67 -10.05
N THR A 11 -15.80 13.38 -10.30
CA THR A 11 -15.77 14.42 -11.34
C THR A 11 -14.96 14.08 -12.60
N SER A 12 -14.69 12.81 -12.87
CA SER A 12 -14.21 12.40 -14.20
C SER A 12 -15.11 11.31 -14.78
N SER A 13 -15.78 11.66 -15.86
CA SER A 13 -16.79 10.87 -16.55
C SER A 13 -16.21 9.61 -17.20
N GLY A 14 -16.79 8.45 -16.88
CA GLY A 14 -16.94 7.31 -17.79
C GLY A 14 -15.89 6.19 -17.70
N GLY A 15 -16.26 5.08 -17.04
CA GLY A 15 -15.58 3.79 -17.16
C GLY A 15 -15.62 2.99 -15.86
N CYS A 16 -15.89 1.68 -15.92
CA CYS A 16 -15.62 0.75 -14.82
C CYS A 16 -14.13 0.33 -14.79
N ASP A 17 -13.29 1.05 -15.54
CA ASP A 17 -11.90 0.75 -15.83
C ASP A 17 -10.91 1.58 -14.96
N ASP A 18 -11.43 2.49 -14.13
CA ASP A 18 -10.65 3.49 -13.39
C ASP A 18 -10.11 3.03 -12.02
N LEU A 19 -10.18 1.73 -11.68
CA LEU A 19 -9.46 1.23 -10.51
C LEU A 19 -7.96 1.19 -10.84
N ASN A 20 -7.32 2.36 -10.82
CA ASN A 20 -5.89 2.51 -11.02
C ASN A 20 -5.17 2.21 -9.68
N PRO A 21 -4.61 0.99 -9.49
CA PRO A 21 -3.92 0.64 -8.25
C PRO A 21 -2.73 1.55 -7.96
N VAL A 22 -2.16 2.19 -8.99
CA VAL A 22 -1.07 3.16 -8.85
C VAL A 22 -1.53 4.38 -8.04
N GLN A 23 -2.76 4.86 -8.27
CA GLN A 23 -3.29 6.02 -7.53
C GLN A 23 -3.51 5.69 -6.04
N THR A 24 -3.98 4.48 -5.73
CA THR A 24 -4.14 4.01 -4.34
C THR A 24 -2.79 3.92 -3.62
N VAL A 25 -1.76 3.41 -4.30
CA VAL A 25 -0.41 3.35 -3.75
C VAL A 25 0.17 4.76 -3.56
N LEU A 26 0.03 5.65 -4.54
CA LEU A 26 0.49 7.03 -4.46
C LEU A 26 -0.18 7.78 -3.29
N GLY A 27 -1.50 7.66 -3.14
CA GLY A 27 -2.22 8.26 -2.02
C GLY A 27 -1.71 7.77 -0.66
N THR A 28 -1.41 6.47 -0.55
CA THR A 28 -0.84 5.88 0.67
C THR A 28 0.55 6.44 0.97
N VAL A 29 1.44 6.52 -0.04
CA VAL A 29 2.79 7.04 0.12
C VAL A 29 2.78 8.51 0.54
N THR A 30 1.93 9.34 -0.09
CA THR A 30 1.74 10.74 0.29
C THR A 30 1.25 10.86 1.73
N LEU A 31 0.26 10.06 2.13
CA LEU A 31 -0.28 10.08 3.49
C LEU A 31 0.79 9.73 4.53
N ILE A 32 1.63 8.72 4.30
CA ILE A 32 2.75 8.37 5.19
C ILE A 32 3.73 9.54 5.29
N GLN A 33 4.07 10.17 4.16
CA GLN A 33 5.03 11.28 4.14
C GLN A 33 4.54 12.52 4.89
N GLU A 34 3.25 12.82 4.81
CA GLU A 34 2.62 13.98 5.47
C GLU A 34 2.40 13.75 6.95
N THR A 35 1.88 12.58 7.33
CA THR A 35 1.51 12.27 8.72
C THR A 35 2.71 11.94 9.61
N LYS A 36 3.85 11.55 9.02
CA LYS A 36 5.08 11.14 9.73
C LYS A 36 4.87 10.01 10.76
N ILE A 37 3.75 9.29 10.68
CA ILE A 37 3.47 8.14 11.54
C ILE A 37 4.11 6.88 10.98
N HIS A 38 4.34 5.90 11.86
CA HIS A 38 4.87 4.61 11.44
C HIS A 38 3.86 3.91 10.51
N PRO A 39 4.28 3.27 9.41
CA PRO A 39 3.36 2.62 8.46
C PRO A 39 2.46 1.56 9.10
N ALA A 40 2.93 0.87 10.14
CA ALA A 40 2.12 -0.08 10.90
C ALA A 40 0.96 0.61 11.63
N GLU A 41 1.19 1.78 12.22
CA GLU A 41 0.15 2.58 12.87
C GLU A 41 -0.85 3.10 11.83
N LEU A 42 -0.37 3.55 10.66
CA LEU A 42 -1.27 3.95 9.59
C LEU A 42 -2.14 2.80 9.08
N LYS A 43 -1.58 1.58 8.98
CA LYS A 43 -2.32 0.36 8.65
C LYS A 43 -3.47 0.15 9.63
N ASP A 44 -3.22 0.32 10.92
CA ASP A 44 -4.23 0.14 11.95
C ASP A 44 -5.30 1.24 11.89
N GLN A 45 -4.93 2.49 11.57
CA GLN A 45 -5.89 3.59 11.41
C GLN A 45 -6.86 3.43 10.23
N VAL A 46 -6.44 2.74 9.15
CA VAL A 46 -7.31 2.44 8.00
C VAL A 46 -8.05 1.11 8.16
N THR A 47 -7.85 0.42 9.27
CA THR A 47 -8.36 -0.93 9.52
C THR A 47 -9.34 -0.92 10.69
N SER A 48 -10.63 -0.84 10.39
CA SER A 48 -11.67 -0.93 11.41
C SER A 48 -11.80 -2.36 11.96
N PRO A 49 -12.02 -2.54 13.28
CA PRO A 49 -12.34 -3.84 13.86
C PRO A 49 -13.55 -4.48 13.17
N GLY A 50 -13.39 -5.70 12.65
CA GLY A 50 -14.46 -6.43 11.95
C GLY A 50 -14.77 -5.94 10.52
N GLY A 51 -13.96 -5.06 9.95
CA GLY A 51 -14.12 -4.58 8.57
C GLY A 51 -13.63 -5.56 7.50
N THR A 52 -13.88 -5.23 6.24
CA THR A 52 -13.37 -5.99 5.08
C THR A 52 -11.86 -5.83 4.90
N THR A 53 -11.31 -4.67 5.27
CA THR A 53 -9.87 -4.38 5.19
C THR A 53 -9.05 -5.33 6.07
N ILE A 54 -9.46 -5.57 7.34
CA ILE A 54 -8.72 -6.48 8.23
C ILE A 54 -8.75 -7.92 7.71
N ALA A 55 -9.86 -8.34 7.09
CA ALA A 55 -9.95 -9.67 6.50
C ALA A 55 -8.97 -9.84 5.33
N GLY A 56 -8.85 -8.82 4.47
CA GLY A 56 -7.87 -8.80 3.39
C GLY A 56 -6.42 -8.77 3.89
N VAL A 57 -6.11 -7.89 4.83
CA VAL A 57 -4.78 -7.79 5.46
C VAL A 57 -4.40 -9.11 6.13
N SER A 58 -5.31 -9.72 6.90
CA SER A 58 -5.05 -11.00 7.56
C SER A 58 -4.79 -12.13 6.55
N ALA A 59 -5.47 -12.14 5.40
CA ALA A 59 -5.20 -13.10 4.34
C ALA A 59 -3.81 -12.91 3.71
N LEU A 60 -3.39 -11.65 3.50
CA LEU A 60 -2.05 -11.32 3.00
C LEU A 60 -0.95 -11.72 4.00
N GLU A 61 -1.16 -11.44 5.29
CA GLU A 61 -0.22 -11.82 6.36
C GLU A 61 -0.10 -13.35 6.47
N LYS A 62 -1.22 -14.09 6.39
CA LYS A 62 -1.21 -15.56 6.36
C LYS A 62 -0.49 -16.13 5.13
N ALA A 63 -0.53 -15.44 4.00
CA ALA A 63 0.20 -15.81 2.80
C ALA A 63 1.70 -15.47 2.87
N GLY A 64 2.17 -14.85 3.96
CA GLY A 64 3.58 -14.48 4.14
C GLY A 64 4.01 -13.27 3.31
N PHE A 65 3.07 -12.40 2.92
CA PHE A 65 3.34 -11.27 2.04
C PHE A 65 4.45 -10.34 2.56
N ASP A 66 4.43 -9.97 3.85
CA ASP A 66 5.47 -9.12 4.46
C ASP A 66 6.88 -9.70 4.30
N SER A 67 7.05 -10.99 4.60
CA SER A 67 8.34 -11.67 4.45
C SER A 67 8.78 -11.72 2.99
N ALA A 68 7.84 -11.98 2.06
CA ALA A 68 8.15 -12.03 0.63
C ALA A 68 8.68 -10.69 0.10
N ILE A 69 8.09 -9.56 0.51
CA ILE A 69 8.55 -8.23 0.10
C ILE A 69 9.95 -7.93 0.66
N ILE A 70 10.22 -8.24 1.92
CA ILE A 70 11.53 -8.02 2.54
C ILE A 70 12.62 -8.80 1.80
N GLU A 71 12.37 -10.08 1.51
CA GLU A 71 13.33 -10.92 0.80
C GLU A 71 13.52 -10.48 -0.65
N ALA A 72 12.45 -10.03 -1.32
CA ALA A 72 12.56 -9.49 -2.68
C ALA A 72 13.48 -8.25 -2.75
N VAL A 73 13.37 -7.33 -1.77
CA VAL A 73 14.22 -6.14 -1.70
C VAL A 73 15.67 -6.52 -1.40
N LYS A 74 15.91 -7.46 -0.48
CA LYS A 74 17.27 -7.96 -0.18
C LYS A 74 17.91 -8.60 -1.40
N ALA A 75 17.22 -9.54 -2.04
CA ALA A 75 17.72 -10.23 -3.22
C ALA A 75 18.02 -9.25 -4.36
N SER A 76 17.17 -8.22 -4.54
CA SER A 76 17.40 -7.16 -5.52
C SER A 76 18.65 -6.34 -5.20
N LYS A 77 18.85 -5.98 -3.93
CA LYS A 77 20.05 -5.27 -3.46
C LYS A 77 21.31 -6.11 -3.67
N GLU A 78 21.29 -7.38 -3.30
CA GLU A 78 22.41 -8.31 -3.46
C GLU A 78 22.79 -8.43 -4.95
N ARG A 79 21.80 -8.63 -5.81
CA ARG A 79 22.00 -8.70 -7.25
C ARG A 79 22.59 -7.42 -7.83
N ALA A 80 22.11 -6.26 -7.39
CA ALA A 80 22.64 -4.97 -7.82
C ALA A 80 24.12 -4.79 -7.39
N GLN A 81 24.50 -5.27 -6.20
CA GLN A 81 25.88 -5.21 -5.72
C GLN A 81 26.82 -6.15 -6.48
N GLU A 82 26.34 -7.33 -6.89
CA GLU A 82 27.11 -8.23 -7.76
C GLU A 82 27.39 -7.59 -9.12
N LEU A 83 26.37 -7.00 -9.73
CA LEU A 83 26.47 -6.35 -11.04
C LEU A 83 27.39 -5.12 -11.00
N GLY A 84 27.43 -4.38 -9.88
CA GLY A 84 28.31 -3.21 -9.73
C GLY A 84 29.77 -3.54 -9.39
N LYS A 85 30.09 -4.80 -9.10
CA LYS A 85 31.47 -5.27 -8.81
C LYS A 85 32.17 -5.88 -10.04
N GLY A 86 31.48 -6.04 -11.15
CA GLY A 86 32.04 -6.44 -12.46
C GLY A 86 32.28 -5.23 -13.34
#